data_AF-A0A834D4I1-F1
#
_entry.id   AF-A0A834D4I1-F1
#
_cell.length_a   1.000
_cell.length_b   1.000
_cell.length_c   1.000
_cell.angle_alpha   90.00
_cell.angle_beta   90.00
_cell.angle_gamma   90.00
#
_symmetry.space_group_name_H-M   'P 1'
#
loop_
_entity.id
_entity.type
_entity.pdbx_description
1 polymer ?
#
loop_
_entity_poly.entity_id
_entity_poly.type
_entity_poly.pdbx_seq_one_letter_code
_entity_poly.pdbx_strand_id
1 'polypeptide(L)'
;MDAIRGTDQKYSQMWERISNYYNEHKNTSMANRSGGSLTNRWSVIQKCTNKFCAAVAQVESLHPSGATEQDKIERAKIMYRETEKATYNMEYCWCLLRHQLKWQQHVSMLSTKRKPHGKRPAMAESTPLGDDTIDDNVDVIFERPPGKKAEK
;
A
#
# COMPACT_ATOMS: atom_id res chain seq x y z
N MET A 1 23.85 -1.87 18.75
CA MET A 1 24.23 -2.12 17.35
C MET A 1 23.41 -3.29 16.87
N ASP A 2 22.25 -3.04 16.26
CA ASP A 2 21.49 -4.11 15.63
C ASP A 2 22.24 -4.60 14.39
N ALA A 3 22.62 -5.87 14.39
CA ALA A 3 23.23 -6.50 13.23
C ALA A 3 22.30 -6.32 12.02
N ILE A 4 22.83 -5.82 10.91
CA ILE A 4 22.11 -5.76 9.63
C ILE A 4 21.87 -7.20 9.17
N ARG A 5 20.76 -7.78 9.62
CA ARG A 5 20.35 -9.13 9.26
C ARG A 5 19.73 -9.12 7.88
N GLY A 6 20.14 -10.07 7.05
CA GLY A 6 19.71 -10.23 5.68
C GLY A 6 18.20 -10.38 5.50
N THR A 7 17.78 -10.20 4.25
CA THR A 7 16.40 -10.06 3.76
C THR A 7 15.54 -11.33 3.90
N ASP A 8 16.13 -12.49 4.22
CA ASP A 8 15.45 -13.78 4.37
C ASP A 8 15.05 -14.07 5.83
N GLN A 9 14.09 -13.31 6.36
CA GLN A 9 13.48 -13.61 7.67
C GLN A 9 12.10 -14.21 7.49
N LYS A 10 11.77 -15.23 8.28
CA LYS A 10 10.40 -15.76 8.32
C LYS A 10 9.46 -14.64 8.75
N TYR A 11 8.31 -14.52 8.09
CA TYR A 11 7.29 -13.50 8.36
C TYR A 11 6.97 -13.37 9.86
N SER A 12 6.82 -14.50 10.55
CA SER A 12 6.56 -14.55 11.99
C SER A 12 7.67 -13.90 12.82
N GLN A 13 8.95 -14.14 12.49
CA GLN A 13 10.10 -13.59 13.20
C GLN A 13 10.22 -12.07 13.00
N MET A 14 9.86 -11.57 11.81
CA MET A 14 9.82 -10.14 11.55
C MET A 14 8.76 -9.46 12.43
N TRP A 15 7.54 -10.00 12.46
CA TRP A 15 6.45 -9.45 13.27
C TRP A 15 6.66 -9.58 14.77
N GLU A 16 7.35 -10.64 15.21
CA GLU A 16 7.79 -10.77 16.60
C GLU A 16 8.69 -9.59 17.00
N ARG A 17 9.73 -9.28 16.18
CA ARG A 17 10.61 -8.13 16.44
C ARG A 17 9.88 -6.81 16.41
N ILE A 18 8.99 -6.61 15.43
CA ILE A 18 8.16 -5.40 15.35
C ILE A 18 7.31 -5.26 16.61
N SER A 19 6.73 -6.36 17.09
CA SER A 19 5.89 -6.34 18.30
C SER A 19 6.68 -6.05 19.58
N ASN A 20 7.89 -6.61 19.71
CA ASN A 20 8.78 -6.32 20.83
C ASN A 20 9.18 -4.84 20.82
N TYR A 21 9.67 -4.36 19.67
CA TYR A 21 10.03 -2.95 19.50
C TYR A 21 8.86 -2.01 19.80
N TYR A 22 7.66 -2.30 19.30
CA TYR A 22 6.47 -1.50 19.60
C TYR A 22 6.15 -1.48 21.10
N ASN A 23 6.19 -2.64 21.77
CA ASN A 23 5.84 -2.74 23.17
C ASN A 23 6.87 -2.08 24.10
N GLU A 24 8.13 -2.02 23.69
CA GLU A 24 9.21 -1.32 24.40
C GLU A 24 9.12 0.22 24.25
N HIS A 25 8.64 0.70 23.11
CA HIS A 25 8.64 2.14 22.77
C HIS A 25 7.26 2.82 22.80
N LYS A 26 6.19 2.07 23.07
CA LYS A 26 4.85 2.65 23.25
C LYS A 26 4.78 3.47 24.54
N ASN A 27 3.79 4.34 24.62
CA ASN A 27 3.47 5.02 25.88
C ASN A 27 3.20 3.97 26.98
N THR A 28 3.81 4.15 28.15
CA THR A 28 3.72 3.24 29.30
C THR A 28 2.28 2.98 29.75
N SER A 29 1.36 3.94 29.53
CA SER A 29 -0.07 3.77 29.84
C SER A 29 -0.83 2.84 28.89
N MET A 30 -0.26 2.51 27.72
CA MET A 30 -0.90 1.63 26.74
C MET A 30 -0.60 0.16 27.03
N ALA A 31 -1.60 -0.70 26.86
CA ALA A 31 -1.43 -2.15 26.96
C ALA A 31 -0.51 -2.70 25.86
N ASN A 32 0.15 -3.83 26.14
CA ASN A 32 0.94 -4.56 25.14
C ASN A 32 0.06 -5.04 23.99
N ARG A 33 0.61 -5.02 22.78
CA ARG A 33 -0.02 -5.51 21.56
C ARG A 33 0.68 -6.78 21.10
N SER A 34 -0.12 -7.76 20.67
CA SER A 34 0.39 -8.95 20.01
C SER A 34 0.87 -8.63 18.60
N GLY A 35 1.77 -9.46 18.06
CA GLY A 35 2.17 -9.38 16.65
C GLY A 35 0.98 -9.38 15.72
N GLY A 36 0.02 -10.30 15.91
CA GLY A 36 -1.20 -10.35 15.09
C GLY A 36 -2.05 -9.07 15.15
N SER A 37 -2.16 -8.42 16.32
CA SER A 37 -2.86 -7.13 16.42
C SER A 37 -2.18 -6.04 15.60
N LEU A 38 -0.84 -6.00 15.60
CA LEU A 38 -0.07 -5.02 14.84
C LEU A 38 -0.10 -5.32 13.35
N THR A 39 -0.01 -6.60 12.96
CA THR A 39 -0.15 -7.04 11.58
C THR A 39 -1.49 -6.65 10.99
N ASN A 40 -2.59 -6.95 11.69
CA ASN A 40 -3.93 -6.58 11.22
C ASN A 40 -4.08 -5.06 11.06
N ARG A 41 -3.56 -4.28 12.03
CA ARG A 41 -3.58 -2.83 11.93
C ARG A 41 -2.77 -2.32 10.74
N TRP A 42 -1.59 -2.90 10.51
CA TRP A 42 -0.75 -2.57 9.36
C TRP A 42 -1.43 -2.89 8.04
N SER A 43 -2.07 -4.05 7.89
CA SER A 43 -2.80 -4.42 6.67
C SER A 43 -3.89 -3.41 6.34
N VAL A 44 -4.63 -2.92 7.34
CA VAL A 44 -5.64 -1.85 7.14
C VAL A 44 -4.99 -0.55 6.67
N ILE A 45 -3.91 -0.11 7.34
CA ILE A 45 -3.17 1.10 6.95
C ILE A 45 -2.67 0.98 5.51
N GLN A 46 -2.03 -0.14 5.18
CA GLN A 46 -1.48 -0.40 3.85
C GLN A 46 -2.58 -0.38 2.79
N LYS A 47 -3.70 -1.09 3.02
CA LYS A 47 -4.83 -1.13 2.07
C LYS A 47 -5.41 0.26 1.81
N CYS A 48 -5.76 1.01 2.87
CA CYS A 48 -6.30 2.36 2.73
C CYS A 48 -5.30 3.30 2.04
N THR A 49 -4.02 3.21 2.39
CA THR A 49 -2.99 4.09 1.83
C THR A 49 -2.68 3.76 0.37
N ASN A 50 -2.68 2.48 -0.03
CA ASN A 50 -2.53 2.09 -1.43
C ASN A 50 -3.66 2.66 -2.30
N LYS A 51 -4.90 2.57 -1.83
CA LYS A 51 -6.08 3.14 -2.49
C LYS A 51 -5.99 4.66 -2.60
N PHE A 52 -5.56 5.33 -1.53
CA PHE A 52 -5.32 6.77 -1.57
C PHE A 52 -4.19 7.15 -2.55
N CYS A 53 -3.08 6.42 -2.59
CA CYS A 53 -2.03 6.63 -3.60
C CYS A 53 -2.57 6.48 -5.03
N ALA A 54 -3.49 5.53 -5.28
CA ALA A 54 -4.13 5.38 -6.58
C ALA A 54 -5.01 6.60 -6.94
N ALA A 55 -5.69 7.21 -5.96
CA ALA A 55 -6.44 8.45 -6.17
C ALA A 55 -5.50 9.65 -6.45
N VAL A 56 -4.41 9.79 -5.68
CA VAL A 56 -3.39 10.82 -5.91
C VAL A 56 -2.81 10.71 -7.32
N ALA A 57 -2.41 9.51 -7.75
CA ALA A 57 -1.85 9.30 -9.09
C ALA A 57 -2.85 9.65 -10.21
N GLN A 58 -4.15 9.38 -10.01
CA GLN A 58 -5.19 9.78 -10.96
C GLN A 58 -5.31 11.31 -11.03
N VAL A 59 -5.34 12.00 -9.89
CA VAL A 59 -5.37 13.48 -9.85
C VAL A 59 -4.15 14.07 -10.54
N GLU A 60 -2.96 13.52 -10.32
CA GLU A 60 -1.73 13.96 -10.97
C GLU A 60 -1.75 13.75 -12.49
N SER A 61 -2.36 12.65 -12.97
CA SER A 61 -2.50 12.35 -14.40
C SER A 61 -3.41 13.32 -15.15
N LEU A 62 -4.27 14.06 -14.45
CA LEU A 62 -5.14 15.08 -15.04
C LEU A 62 -4.41 16.40 -15.30
N HIS A 63 -3.10 16.47 -15.04
CA HIS A 63 -2.25 17.65 -15.23
C HIS A 63 -2.90 18.97 -14.73
N PRO A 64 -3.30 19.06 -13.45
CA PRO A 64 -3.92 20.26 -12.91
C PRO A 64 -2.87 21.38 -12.84
N SER A 65 -2.80 22.21 -13.88
CA SER A 65 -1.92 23.37 -13.94
C SER A 65 -2.29 24.37 -12.82
N GLY A 66 -1.29 24.87 -12.12
CA GLY A 66 -1.48 25.84 -11.03
C GLY A 66 -2.01 25.27 -9.71
N ALA A 67 -2.29 23.97 -9.60
CA ALA A 67 -2.73 23.36 -8.33
C ALA A 67 -1.55 23.11 -7.39
N THR A 68 -1.70 23.53 -6.14
CA THR A 68 -0.74 23.24 -5.07
C THR A 68 -0.76 21.76 -4.70
N GLU A 69 0.23 21.30 -3.94
CA GLU A 69 0.22 19.93 -3.40
C GLU A 69 -1.02 19.68 -2.53
N GLN A 70 -1.40 20.65 -1.71
CA GLN A 70 -2.58 20.55 -0.86
C GLN A 70 -3.87 20.40 -1.68
N ASP A 71 -4.01 21.14 -2.77
CA ASP A 71 -5.17 21.03 -3.67
C ASP A 71 -5.27 19.64 -4.29
N LYS A 72 -4.13 19.04 -4.65
CA LYS A 72 -4.10 17.68 -5.19
C LYS A 72 -4.50 16.65 -4.14
N ILE A 73 -4.04 16.81 -2.90
CA ILE A 73 -4.40 15.95 -1.78
C ILE A 73 -5.90 16.03 -1.50
N GLU A 74 -6.47 17.24 -1.48
CA GLU A 74 -7.90 17.43 -1.23
C GLU A 74 -8.76 16.81 -2.33
N ARG A 75 -8.38 17.00 -3.61
CA ARG A 75 -9.03 16.33 -4.74
C ARG A 75 -8.92 14.81 -4.65
N ALA A 76 -7.78 14.27 -4.21
CA ALA A 76 -7.61 12.84 -4.02
C ALA A 76 -8.50 12.29 -2.88
N LYS A 77 -8.72 13.07 -1.81
CA LYS A 77 -9.66 12.70 -0.72
C LYS A 77 -11.10 12.64 -1.22
N ILE A 78 -11.52 13.59 -2.06
CA ILE A 78 -12.83 13.59 -2.71
C ILE A 78 -12.98 12.34 -3.58
N MET A 79 -12.02 12.08 -4.46
CA MET A 79 -12.02 10.89 -5.32
C MET A 79 -12.05 9.59 -4.50
N TYR A 80 -11.26 9.49 -3.43
CA TYR A 80 -11.27 8.34 -2.53
C TYR A 80 -12.66 8.12 -1.92
N ARG A 81 -13.33 9.19 -1.45
CA ARG A 81 -14.69 9.09 -0.90
C ARG A 81 -15.68 8.55 -1.92
N GLU A 82 -15.58 9.00 -3.16
CA GLU A 82 -16.46 8.57 -4.24
C GLU A 82 -16.27 7.09 -4.60
N THR A 83 -15.03 6.61 -4.62
CA THR A 83 -14.70 5.22 -4.99
C THR A 83 -14.87 4.24 -3.82
N GLU A 84 -14.41 4.61 -2.63
CA GLU A 84 -14.37 3.72 -1.45
C GLU A 84 -15.60 3.86 -0.54
N LYS A 85 -16.48 4.82 -0.85
CA LYS A 85 -17.66 5.16 -0.03
C LYS A 85 -17.31 5.46 1.44
N ALA A 86 -16.08 5.92 1.69
CA ALA A 86 -15.54 6.19 3.02
C ALA A 86 -14.64 7.41 3.03
N THR A 87 -14.59 8.13 4.15
CA THR A 87 -13.61 9.21 4.35
C THR A 87 -12.21 8.61 4.54
N TYR A 88 -11.22 9.16 3.86
CA TYR A 88 -9.83 8.80 4.13
C TYR A 88 -9.35 9.46 5.44
N ASN A 89 -9.03 8.64 6.45
CA ASN A 89 -8.65 9.10 7.80
C ASN A 89 -7.21 8.71 8.19
N MET A 90 -6.37 8.27 7.24
CA MET A 90 -5.02 7.76 7.51
C MET A 90 -3.91 8.71 7.01
N GLU A 91 -4.20 10.01 6.91
CA GLU A 91 -3.30 11.03 6.34
C GLU A 91 -1.92 11.05 6.99
N TYR A 92 -1.87 11.02 8.33
CA TYR A 92 -0.61 10.96 9.06
C TYR A 92 0.25 9.73 8.67
N CYS A 93 -0.40 8.56 8.49
CA CYS A 93 0.31 7.35 8.08
C CYS A 93 0.86 7.49 6.67
N TRP A 94 0.08 8.04 5.74
CA TRP A 94 0.54 8.30 4.38
C TRP A 94 1.73 9.26 4.36
N CYS A 95 1.70 10.35 5.14
CA CYS A 95 2.81 11.30 5.24
C CYS A 95 4.11 10.65 5.71
N LEU A 96 4.05 9.74 6.69
CA LEU A 96 5.21 8.98 7.15
C LEU A 96 5.75 8.01 6.09
N LEU A 97 4.85 7.40 5.30
CA LEU A 97 5.19 6.35 4.35
C LEU A 97 5.70 6.89 3.01
N ARG A 98 5.13 7.98 2.50
CA ARG A 98 5.32 8.45 1.11
C ARG A 98 6.76 8.77 0.72
N HIS A 99 7.64 9.04 1.70
CA HIS A 99 9.06 9.35 1.47
C HIS A 99 9.99 8.17 1.77
N GLN A 100 9.46 7.04 2.24
CA GLN A 100 10.27 5.84 2.50
C GLN A 100 10.59 5.13 1.19
N LEU A 101 11.87 4.84 0.92
CA LEU A 101 12.32 4.23 -0.33
C LEU A 101 11.59 2.91 -0.64
N LYS A 102 11.44 2.04 0.37
CA LYS A 102 10.70 0.77 0.24
C LYS A 102 9.23 1.00 -0.14
N TRP A 103 8.61 2.05 0.40
CA TRP A 103 7.23 2.39 0.08
C TRP A 103 7.09 2.93 -1.34
N GLN A 104 7.99 3.82 -1.78
CA GLN A 104 8.00 4.33 -3.15
C GLN A 104 8.16 3.20 -4.18
N GLN A 105 9.07 2.25 -3.91
CA GLN A 105 9.24 1.05 -4.72
C GLN A 105 7.95 0.21 -4.79
N HIS A 106 7.31 -0.02 -3.63
CA HIS A 106 6.03 -0.73 -3.54
C HIS A 106 4.93 -0.06 -4.37
N VAL A 107 4.74 1.25 -4.22
CA VAL A 107 3.74 2.02 -4.98
C VAL A 107 4.02 1.98 -6.48
N SER A 108 5.29 2.08 -6.89
CA SER A 108 5.69 1.94 -8.29
C SER A 108 5.32 0.56 -8.85
N MET A 109 5.55 -0.52 -8.11
CA MET A 109 5.16 -1.88 -8.52
C MET A 109 3.64 -2.05 -8.64
N LEU A 110 2.86 -1.38 -7.80
CA LEU A 110 1.39 -1.40 -7.92
C LEU A 110 0.90 -0.69 -9.19
N SER A 111 1.59 0.35 -9.64
CA SER A 111 1.23 1.06 -10.87
C SER A 111 1.51 0.24 -12.14
N THR A 112 2.58 -0.57 -12.16
CA THR A 112 2.95 -1.39 -13.32
C THR A 112 2.13 -2.68 -13.46
N LYS A 113 1.53 -3.18 -12.38
CA LYS A 113 0.66 -4.37 -12.41
C LYS A 113 -0.74 -4.14 -13.01
N ARG A 114 -1.10 -2.91 -13.37
CA ARG A 114 -2.37 -2.65 -14.07
C ARG A 114 -2.28 -3.25 -15.48
N LYS A 115 -2.99 -4.35 -15.74
CA LYS A 115 -3.21 -4.87 -17.10
C LYS A 115 -3.68 -3.70 -17.98
N PRO A 116 -3.17 -3.56 -19.22
CA PRO A 116 -3.66 -2.53 -20.13
C PRO A 116 -5.17 -2.73 -20.28
N HIS A 117 -5.94 -1.72 -19.87
CA HIS A 117 -7.38 -1.70 -20.08
C HIS A 117 -7.60 -1.89 -21.59
N GLY A 118 -8.22 -3.02 -21.94
CA GLY A 118 -8.43 -3.40 -23.33
C GLY A 118 -9.09 -2.26 -24.10
N LYS A 119 -8.60 -2.04 -25.33
CA LYS A 119 -9.25 -1.13 -26.28
C LYS A 119 -10.74 -1.52 -26.36
N ARG A 120 -11.64 -0.57 -26.10
CA ARG A 120 -13.09 -0.73 -26.33
C ARG A 120 -13.33 -1.14 -27.79
N PRO A 121 -13.96 -2.29 -28.07
CA PRO A 121 -14.71 -2.47 -29.30
C PRO A 121 -16.13 -1.94 -29.06
N ALA A 122 -16.71 -1.34 -30.10
CA ALA A 122 -18.09 -0.87 -30.08
C ALA A 122 -19.09 -2.05 -30.07
N MET A 123 -20.16 -1.87 -29.28
CA MET A 123 -21.52 -2.43 -29.41
C MET A 123 -21.72 -3.96 -29.55
N ALA A 124 -22.29 -4.59 -28.52
CA ALA A 124 -23.45 -5.50 -28.60
C ALA A 124 -23.89 -5.98 -27.20
N GLU A 125 -25.19 -6.19 -27.03
CA GLU A 125 -25.93 -6.46 -25.79
C GLU A 125 -25.68 -7.82 -25.11
N SER A 126 -26.10 -7.85 -23.83
CA SER A 126 -26.64 -8.98 -23.03
C SER A 126 -25.75 -9.56 -21.92
N THR A 127 -26.15 -9.27 -20.68
CA THR A 127 -25.88 -9.97 -19.38
C THR A 127 -26.25 -11.48 -19.42
N PRO A 128 -25.74 -12.38 -18.53
CA PRO A 128 -25.77 -12.19 -17.07
C PRO A 128 -24.64 -12.80 -16.19
N LEU A 129 -24.57 -12.23 -14.97
CA LEU A 129 -24.19 -12.78 -13.66
C LEU A 129 -23.09 -13.86 -13.60
N GLY A 130 -21.93 -13.46 -13.07
CA GLY A 130 -20.93 -14.34 -12.47
C GLY A 130 -20.42 -13.71 -11.19
N ASP A 131 -20.67 -14.39 -10.07
CA ASP A 131 -20.12 -14.18 -8.74
C ASP A 131 -18.58 -14.24 -8.78
N ASP A 132 -17.90 -13.19 -8.29
CA ASP A 132 -16.45 -13.20 -8.12
C ASP A 132 -16.13 -12.74 -6.70
N THR A 133 -16.02 -13.74 -5.83
CA THR A 133 -15.40 -13.60 -4.52
C THR A 133 -13.90 -13.37 -4.74
N ILE A 134 -13.49 -12.11 -4.81
CA ILE A 134 -12.06 -11.77 -4.85
C ILE A 134 -11.47 -11.96 -3.45
N ASP A 135 -10.76 -13.08 -3.30
CA ASP A 135 -9.79 -13.34 -2.25
C ASP A 135 -8.67 -12.28 -2.31
N ASP A 136 -8.80 -11.23 -1.48
CA ASP A 136 -7.84 -10.13 -1.33
C ASP A 136 -6.67 -10.54 -0.41
N ASN A 137 -6.16 -11.76 -0.57
CA ASN A 137 -4.97 -12.23 0.12
C ASN A 137 -3.87 -12.56 -0.90
N VAL A 138 -3.44 -11.52 -1.62
CA VAL A 138 -2.19 -11.60 -2.37
C VAL A 138 -1.04 -11.63 -1.38
N ASP A 139 -0.61 -12.84 -1.03
CA ASP A 139 0.73 -13.11 -0.54
C ASP A 139 1.71 -12.30 -1.39
N VAL A 140 2.53 -11.50 -0.71
CA VAL A 140 3.55 -10.67 -1.34
C VAL A 140 4.59 -11.61 -1.95
N ILE A 141 4.39 -11.99 -3.22
CA ILE A 141 5.42 -12.61 -4.02
C ILE A 141 6.49 -11.54 -4.28
N PHE A 142 7.50 -11.52 -3.40
CA PHE A 142 8.76 -10.85 -3.63
C PHE A 142 9.49 -11.59 -4.75
N GLU A 143 9.18 -11.26 -6.01
CA GLU A 143 10.03 -11.70 -7.11
C GLU A 143 11.39 -11.00 -7.00
N ARG A 144 12.43 -11.84 -6.84
CA ARG A 144 13.84 -11.50 -6.64
C ARG A 144 14.43 -10.85 -7.91
N PRO A 145 15.22 -9.77 -7.80
CA PRO A 145 16.05 -9.30 -8.91
C PRO A 145 17.23 -10.26 -9.15
N PRO A 146 17.68 -10.46 -10.41
CA PRO A 146 18.80 -11.35 -10.70
C PRO A 146 20.08 -10.87 -10.02
N GLY A 147 20.63 -11.73 -9.15
CA GLY A 147 21.88 -11.47 -8.44
C GLY A 147 23.05 -11.42 -9.41
N LYS A 148 23.78 -10.29 -9.41
CA LYS A 148 25.09 -10.21 -10.06
C LYS A 148 26.09 -10.99 -9.21
N LYS A 149 26.61 -12.10 -9.72
CA LYS A 149 27.84 -12.70 -9.20
C LYS A 149 28.99 -11.75 -9.53
N ALA A 150 29.65 -11.21 -8.51
CA ALA A 150 31.00 -10.68 -8.65
C ALA A 150 31.95 -11.81 -8.28
N GLU A 151 32.78 -12.19 -9.25
CA GLU A 151 33.87 -13.15 -9.12
C GLU A 151 35.04 -12.47 -8.41
N LYS A 152 35.66 -13.15 -7.45
CA LYS A 152 37.06 -12.96 -7.10
C LYS A 152 37.62 -14.27 -6.57
#